data_AF-M2T8T1-F1
#
_entry.id   AF-M2T8T1-F1
#
_cell.length_a   1.000
_cell.length_b   1.000
_cell.length_c   1.000
_cell.angle_alpha   90.00
_cell.angle_beta   90.00
_cell.angle_gamma   90.00
#
_symmetry.space_group_name_H-M   'P 1'
#
loop_
_entity.id
_entity.type
_entity.pdbx_description
1 polymer ?
#
loop_
_entity_poly.entity_id
_entity_poly.type
_entity_poly.pdbx_seq_one_letter_code
_entity_poly.pdbx_strand_id
1 'polypeptide(L)'
;MPPARRSVAARVHAFATEIDDLVDTRISRADPVLAGCVVMHYAGIILAGTSCRRPLLFPEGEVLARRSGLDLILLRFDAQPRGVTFDIRLEMDGSWLTNFAVWRGQGEMWLVPEGSAEGCIQVTPFGLEVGLPAPFSSFCEREKGMVRALTFPSFKEGY
;
A
#
# COMPACT_ATOMS: atom_id res chain seq x y z
N MET A 1 -2.31 -16.20 -0.58
CA MET A 1 -2.58 -15.38 -1.79
C MET A 1 -2.13 -16.13 -3.03
N PRO A 2 -2.76 -15.96 -4.21
CA PRO A 2 -2.21 -16.51 -5.46
C PRO A 2 -0.89 -15.78 -5.83
N PRO A 3 0.07 -16.47 -6.46
CA PRO A 3 1.34 -15.86 -6.83
C PRO A 3 1.14 -14.73 -7.85
N ALA A 4 1.68 -13.56 -7.53
CA ALA A 4 1.61 -12.38 -8.39
C ALA A 4 2.45 -12.55 -9.68
N ARG A 5 2.01 -11.90 -10.76
CA ARG A 5 2.83 -11.76 -11.98
C ARG A 5 4.14 -11.01 -11.64
N ARG A 6 5.23 -11.30 -12.34
CA ARG A 6 6.55 -10.66 -12.09
C ARG A 6 6.50 -9.11 -12.09
N SER A 7 5.70 -8.53 -12.98
CA SER A 7 5.52 -7.06 -13.05
C SER A 7 4.83 -6.48 -11.82
N VAL A 8 3.92 -7.24 -11.21
CA VAL A 8 3.24 -6.88 -9.96
C VAL A 8 4.20 -7.01 -8.79
N ALA A 9 4.91 -8.14 -8.69
CA ALA A 9 5.90 -8.36 -7.64
C ALA A 9 7.01 -7.28 -7.66
N ALA A 10 7.49 -6.88 -8.84
CA ALA A 10 8.49 -5.82 -8.97
C ALA A 10 7.99 -4.46 -8.42
N ARG A 11 6.71 -4.14 -8.63
CA ARG A 11 6.10 -2.90 -8.12
C ARG A 11 5.85 -2.95 -6.61
N VAL A 12 5.43 -4.10 -6.09
CA VAL A 12 5.31 -4.32 -4.63
C VAL A 12 6.67 -4.16 -3.96
N HIS A 13 7.72 -4.75 -4.52
CA HIS A 13 9.08 -4.57 -4.01
C HIS A 13 9.55 -3.12 -4.10
N ALA A 14 9.29 -2.43 -5.22
CA ALA A 14 9.63 -1.02 -5.35
C ALA A 14 8.91 -0.17 -4.30
N PHE A 15 7.64 -0.44 -4.01
CA PHE A 15 6.93 0.24 -2.92
C PHE A 15 7.53 -0.08 -1.55
N ALA A 16 7.88 -1.35 -1.30
CA ALA A 16 8.48 -1.78 -0.04
C ALA A 16 9.81 -1.06 0.25
N THR A 17 10.71 -1.00 -0.74
CA THR A 17 12.02 -0.32 -0.63
C THR A 17 11.89 1.18 -0.36
N GLU A 18 10.76 1.79 -0.71
CA GLU A 18 10.51 3.20 -0.45
C GLU A 18 10.03 3.47 0.99
N ILE A 19 9.50 2.46 1.67
CA ILE A 19 9.07 2.56 3.07
C ILE A 19 10.24 2.18 3.99
N ASP A 20 10.95 1.11 3.67
CA ASP A 20 12.08 0.62 4.46
C ASP A 20 13.03 -0.20 3.58
N ASP A 21 14.32 -0.10 3.85
CA ASP A 21 15.36 -0.88 3.17
C ASP A 21 15.40 -2.33 3.70
N LEU A 22 14.85 -2.59 4.89
CA LEU A 22 14.86 -3.90 5.55
C LEU A 22 13.65 -4.77 5.19
N VAL A 23 13.52 -5.11 3.91
CA VAL A 23 12.47 -5.98 3.41
C VAL A 23 12.81 -7.47 3.64
N ASP A 24 12.10 -8.15 4.55
CA ASP A 24 12.30 -9.59 4.77
C ASP A 24 11.53 -10.44 3.75
N THR A 25 12.24 -10.89 2.72
CA THR A 25 11.72 -11.77 1.68
C THR A 25 11.77 -13.26 2.04
N ARG A 26 12.43 -13.63 3.14
CA ARG A 26 12.59 -15.04 3.56
C ARG A 26 11.34 -15.55 4.26
N ILE A 27 10.68 -14.72 5.05
CA ILE A 27 9.43 -15.09 5.76
C ILE A 27 8.33 -15.48 4.76
N SER A 28 8.17 -14.72 3.67
CA SER A 28 7.21 -15.05 2.60
C SER A 28 7.49 -16.41 1.92
N ARG A 29 8.76 -16.84 1.87
CA ARG A 29 9.13 -18.14 1.29
C ARG A 29 8.91 -19.30 2.26
N ALA A 30 8.94 -19.04 3.56
CA ALA A 30 8.80 -20.07 4.60
C ALA A 30 7.32 -20.35 4.93
N ASP A 31 6.43 -19.36 4.84
CA ASP A 31 5.00 -19.54 5.07
C ASP A 31 4.22 -19.55 3.73
N PRO A 32 3.60 -20.67 3.35
CA PRO A 32 2.79 -20.78 2.13
C PRO A 32 1.67 -19.74 2.02
N VAL A 33 1.22 -19.19 3.15
CA VAL A 33 0.11 -18.25 3.24
C VAL A 33 0.56 -16.84 2.86
N LEU A 34 1.81 -16.51 3.19
CA LEU A 34 2.51 -15.27 2.84
C LEU A 34 3.23 -15.35 1.49
N ALA A 35 3.16 -16.49 0.80
CA ALA A 35 3.78 -16.67 -0.51
C ALA A 35 3.29 -15.61 -1.50
N GLY A 36 4.24 -14.85 -2.07
CA GLY A 36 3.96 -13.77 -3.01
C GLY A 36 3.58 -12.43 -2.38
N CYS A 37 3.65 -12.32 -1.05
CA CYS A 37 3.56 -11.06 -0.32
C CYS A 37 4.95 -10.60 0.12
N VAL A 38 5.09 -9.31 0.40
CA VAL A 38 6.26 -8.74 1.05
C VAL A 38 5.89 -8.43 2.49
N VAL A 39 6.70 -8.88 3.44
CA VAL A 39 6.42 -8.69 4.88
C VAL A 39 7.46 -7.72 5.44
N MET A 40 6.95 -6.65 6.07
CA MET A 40 7.75 -5.62 6.72
C MET A 40 7.53 -5.77 8.23
N HIS A 41 8.35 -6.60 8.87
CA HIS A 41 8.11 -7.01 10.26
C HIS A 41 8.24 -5.84 11.24
N TYR A 42 9.20 -4.93 10.99
CA TYR A 42 9.43 -3.78 11.85
C TYR A 42 8.29 -2.75 11.76
N ALA A 43 7.77 -2.53 10.55
CA ALA A 43 6.60 -1.67 10.33
C ALA A 43 5.27 -2.34 10.71
N GLY A 44 5.26 -3.66 10.93
CA GLY A 44 4.02 -4.40 11.19
C GLY A 44 3.09 -4.52 9.98
N ILE A 45 3.62 -4.47 8.75
CA ILE A 45 2.84 -4.39 7.49
C ILE A 45 3.08 -5.60 6.58
N ILE A 46 2.02 -6.07 5.95
CA ILE A 46 2.04 -6.99 4.81
C ILE A 46 1.67 -6.23 3.55
N LEU A 47 2.53 -6.30 2.54
CA LEU A 47 2.30 -5.77 1.21
C LEU A 47 1.94 -6.92 0.25
N ALA A 48 0.78 -6.80 -0.41
CA ALA A 48 0.35 -7.71 -1.45
C ALA A 48 0.03 -6.93 -2.72
N GLY A 49 0.23 -7.54 -3.89
CA GLY A 49 -0.05 -6.90 -5.19
C GLY A 49 -1.04 -7.70 -6.02
N THR A 50 -1.96 -7.03 -6.70
CA THR A 50 -2.95 -7.66 -7.57
C THR A 50 -3.39 -6.79 -8.74
N SER A 51 -3.73 -7.41 -9.86
CA SER A 51 -4.45 -6.75 -10.97
C SER A 51 -5.94 -7.11 -11.01
N CYS A 52 -6.43 -7.81 -9.98
CA CYS A 52 -7.84 -8.16 -9.87
C CYS A 52 -8.67 -6.91 -9.49
N ARG A 53 -9.89 -6.83 -10.02
CA ARG A 53 -10.86 -5.79 -9.63
C ARG A 53 -11.39 -6.05 -8.22
N ARG A 54 -11.74 -4.97 -7.51
CA ARG A 54 -12.49 -5.06 -6.24
C ARG A 54 -13.82 -5.79 -6.47
N PRO A 55 -14.30 -6.65 -5.54
CA PRO A 55 -13.75 -6.94 -4.20
C PRO A 55 -12.81 -8.18 -4.14
N LEU A 56 -12.31 -8.67 -5.28
CA LEU A 56 -11.47 -9.87 -5.28
C LEU A 56 -10.21 -9.67 -4.42
N LEU A 57 -9.82 -10.73 -3.72
CA LEU A 57 -8.71 -10.80 -2.76
C LEU A 57 -8.95 -10.14 -1.39
N PHE A 58 -10.12 -9.56 -1.13
CA PHE A 58 -10.46 -9.14 0.24
C PHE A 58 -10.61 -10.31 1.21
N PRO A 59 -11.33 -11.41 0.89
CA PRO A 59 -11.42 -12.55 1.81
C PRO A 59 -10.06 -13.18 2.13
N GLU A 60 -9.19 -13.31 1.13
CA GLU A 60 -7.84 -13.81 1.30
C GLU A 60 -6.97 -12.86 2.13
N GLY A 61 -7.13 -11.55 1.92
CA GLY A 61 -6.48 -10.51 2.73
C GLY A 61 -6.97 -10.52 4.19
N GLU A 62 -8.26 -10.72 4.44
CA GLU A 62 -8.82 -10.90 5.78
C GLU A 62 -8.17 -12.07 6.51
N VAL A 63 -8.10 -13.23 5.86
CA VAL A 63 -7.48 -14.43 6.45
C VAL A 63 -6.01 -14.18 6.72
N LEU A 64 -5.32 -13.47 5.83
CA LEU A 64 -3.91 -13.15 5.97
C LEU A 64 -3.67 -12.24 7.19
N ALA A 65 -4.34 -11.09 7.23
CA ALA A 65 -4.21 -10.10 8.29
C ALA A 65 -4.56 -10.68 9.67
N ARG A 66 -5.65 -11.46 9.77
CA ARG A 66 -6.05 -12.11 11.03
C ARG A 66 -5.04 -13.13 11.53
N ARG A 67 -4.39 -13.86 10.63
CA ARG A 67 -3.43 -14.89 11.01
C ARG A 67 -2.07 -14.30 11.38
N SER A 68 -1.67 -13.22 10.74
CA SER A 68 -0.41 -12.55 11.02
C SER A 68 -0.51 -11.56 12.18
N GLY A 69 -1.70 -11.01 12.45
CA GLY A 69 -1.88 -9.88 13.37
C GLY A 69 -1.17 -8.62 12.87
N LEU A 70 -1.15 -8.41 11.55
CA LEU A 70 -0.43 -7.31 10.90
C LEU A 70 -1.39 -6.51 10.03
N ASP A 71 -1.08 -5.23 9.83
CA ASP A 71 -1.77 -4.40 8.85
C ASP A 71 -1.47 -4.92 7.45
N LEU A 72 -2.45 -4.79 6.55
CA LEU A 72 -2.31 -5.26 5.18
C LEU A 72 -2.58 -4.12 4.19
N ILE A 73 -1.64 -3.92 3.26
CA ILE A 73 -1.77 -3.03 2.13
C ILE A 73 -1.80 -3.87 0.86
N LEU A 74 -2.92 -3.78 0.14
CA LEU A 74 -3.16 -4.42 -1.13
C LEU A 74 -3.00 -3.40 -2.26
N LEU A 75 -1.89 -3.49 -2.97
CA LEU A 75 -1.58 -2.70 -4.16
C LEU A 75 -2.39 -3.24 -5.34
N ARG A 76 -3.24 -2.39 -5.92
CA ARG A 76 -4.05 -2.70 -7.10
C ARG A 76 -3.54 -1.96 -8.32
N PHE A 77 -3.29 -2.69 -9.39
CA PHE A 77 -2.98 -2.12 -10.71
C PHE A 77 -4.29 -1.87 -11.44
N ASP A 78 -4.88 -0.70 -11.21
CA ASP A 78 -6.09 -0.26 -11.88
C ASP A 78 -5.77 0.25 -13.30
N ALA A 79 -6.78 0.22 -14.17
CA ALA A 79 -6.64 0.78 -15.50
C ALA A 79 -6.45 2.31 -15.45
N GLN A 80 -5.89 2.88 -16.51
CA GLN A 80 -5.79 4.33 -16.66
C GLN A 80 -7.18 4.99 -16.49
N PRO A 81 -7.27 6.17 -15.86
CA PRO A 81 -6.16 7.04 -15.45
C PRO A 81 -5.64 6.84 -14.02
N ARG A 82 -6.21 5.92 -13.23
CA ARG A 82 -5.92 5.81 -11.78
C ARG A 82 -4.54 5.25 -11.48
N GLY A 83 -4.04 4.34 -12.31
CA GLY A 83 -2.71 3.74 -12.12
C GLY A 83 -2.71 2.76 -10.96
N VAL A 84 -1.81 2.95 -9.99
CA VAL A 84 -1.77 2.10 -8.79
C VAL A 84 -2.61 2.72 -7.69
N THR A 85 -3.58 1.95 -7.19
CA THR A 85 -4.34 2.29 -5.99
C THR A 85 -4.07 1.29 -4.87
N PHE A 86 -4.43 1.66 -3.66
CA PHE A 86 -4.12 0.92 -2.45
C PHE A 86 -5.42 0.67 -1.70
N ASP A 87 -5.64 -0.57 -1.29
CA ASP A 87 -6.64 -0.91 -0.28
C ASP A 87 -5.91 -1.33 0.98
N ILE A 88 -6.34 -0.81 2.12
CA ILE A 88 -5.67 -0.96 3.40
C ILE A 88 -6.64 -1.64 4.34
N ARG A 89 -6.14 -2.61 5.08
CA ARG A 89 -6.87 -3.27 6.13
C ARG A 89 -6.07 -3.13 7.43
N LEU A 90 -6.59 -2.35 8.36
CA LEU A 90 -5.95 -2.16 9.65
C LEU A 90 -6.31 -3.34 10.56
N GLU A 91 -5.36 -3.79 11.36
CA GLU A 91 -5.57 -4.87 12.33
C GLU A 91 -6.61 -4.42 13.37
N MET A 92 -6.47 -3.19 13.86
CA MET A 92 -7.22 -2.62 14.97
C MET A 92 -8.74 -2.55 14.76
N ASP A 93 -9.20 -2.15 13.57
CA ASP A 93 -10.63 -1.95 13.28
C ASP A 93 -11.24 -3.07 12.42
N GLY A 94 -10.38 -3.88 11.78
CA GLY A 94 -10.75 -4.94 10.87
C GLY A 94 -11.45 -4.49 9.59
N SER A 95 -11.49 -3.19 9.31
CA SER A 95 -12.20 -2.60 8.18
C SER A 95 -11.29 -2.42 6.97
N TRP A 96 -11.88 -2.46 5.78
CA TRP A 96 -11.16 -2.15 4.54
C TRP A 96 -11.36 -0.69 4.18
N LEU A 97 -10.26 0.04 4.14
CA LEU A 97 -10.14 1.36 3.54
C LEU A 97 -9.73 1.17 2.08
N THR A 98 -10.45 1.79 1.14
CA THR A 98 -10.27 1.49 -0.29
C THR A 98 -10.05 2.72 -1.14
N ASN A 99 -9.41 2.53 -2.29
CA ASN A 99 -9.11 3.57 -3.28
C ASN A 99 -8.21 4.69 -2.72
N PHE A 100 -7.12 4.29 -2.06
CA PHE A 100 -6.06 5.20 -1.66
C PHE A 100 -5.04 5.33 -2.79
N ALA A 101 -4.36 6.46 -2.82
CA ALA A 101 -3.23 6.74 -3.70
C ALA A 101 -2.06 7.24 -2.86
N VAL A 102 -0.85 7.01 -3.35
CA VAL A 102 0.35 7.55 -2.69
C VAL A 102 0.41 9.05 -2.93
N TRP A 103 0.67 9.79 -1.87
CA TRP A 103 1.05 11.19 -1.90
C TRP A 103 2.48 11.33 -1.37
N ARG A 104 3.27 12.18 -2.02
CA ARG A 104 4.61 12.55 -1.57
C ARG A 104 4.72 14.07 -1.50
N GLY A 105 5.38 14.53 -0.45
CA GLY A 105 5.79 15.91 -0.25
C GLY A 105 6.74 16.00 0.94
N GLN A 106 7.75 16.87 0.85
CA GLN A 106 8.74 17.10 1.92
C GLN A 106 9.47 15.83 2.41
N GLY A 107 9.60 14.81 1.56
CA GLY A 107 10.27 13.54 1.87
C GLY A 107 9.38 12.50 2.57
N GLU A 108 8.13 12.84 2.90
CA GLU A 108 7.19 11.93 3.55
C GLU A 108 6.36 11.15 2.52
N MET A 109 5.91 9.95 2.92
CA MET A 109 4.97 9.14 2.16
C MET A 109 3.64 9.04 2.90
N TRP A 110 2.57 9.31 2.16
CA TRP A 110 1.21 9.26 2.68
C TRP A 110 0.32 8.43 1.75
N LEU A 111 -0.67 7.76 2.32
CA LEU A 111 -1.78 7.16 1.60
C LEU A 111 -2.98 8.09 1.77
N VAL A 112 -3.47 8.63 0.65
CA VAL A 112 -4.55 9.62 0.62
C VAL A 112 -5.72 9.04 -0.15
N PRO A 113 -6.96 9.12 0.37
CA PRO A 113 -8.13 8.67 -0.37
C PRO A 113 -8.30 9.44 -1.69
N GLU A 114 -8.70 8.75 -2.76
CA GLU A 114 -8.95 9.41 -4.05
C GLU A 114 -10.17 10.34 -4.01
N GLY A 115 -11.18 10.02 -3.19
CA GLY A 115 -12.46 10.73 -3.14
C GLY A 115 -12.63 11.71 -1.97
N SER A 116 -11.68 11.78 -1.03
CA SER A 116 -11.75 12.64 0.15
C SER A 116 -10.37 13.18 0.54
N ALA A 117 -10.36 14.26 1.34
CA ALA A 117 -9.16 14.77 2.00
C ALA A 117 -9.03 14.27 3.44
N GLU A 118 -10.08 13.67 3.99
CA GLU A 118 -10.10 13.09 5.33
C GLU A 118 -9.62 11.65 5.32
N GLY A 119 -9.05 11.18 6.44
CA GLY A 119 -8.59 9.80 6.58
C GLY A 119 -7.27 9.51 5.86
N CYS A 120 -6.39 10.51 5.73
CA CYS A 120 -5.03 10.30 5.26
C CYS A 120 -4.24 9.45 6.27
N ILE A 121 -3.34 8.62 5.78
CA ILE A 121 -2.53 7.71 6.58
C ILE A 121 -1.06 7.95 6.24
N GLN A 122 -0.24 8.28 7.23
CA GLN A 122 1.20 8.40 7.00
C GLN A 122 1.82 7.00 6.99
N VAL A 123 2.70 6.76 6.02
CA VAL A 123 3.45 5.50 5.92
C VAL A 123 4.85 5.76 6.42
N THR A 124 5.24 5.10 7.52
CA THR A 124 6.55 5.25 8.13
C THR A 124 7.28 3.90 8.17
N PRO A 125 8.61 3.89 8.41
CA PRO A 125 9.33 2.64 8.67
C PRO A 125 8.82 1.87 9.90
N PHE A 126 8.04 2.52 10.77
CA PHE A 126 7.50 1.96 12.01
C PHE A 126 6.03 1.53 11.91
N GLY A 127 5.37 1.81 10.77
CA GLY A 127 4.01 1.36 10.51
C GLY A 127 3.11 2.40 9.84
N LEU A 128 1.80 2.22 10.01
CA LEU A 128 0.76 3.10 9.50
C LEU A 128 0.23 4.02 10.61
N GLU A 129 0.37 5.33 10.42
CA GLU A 129 -0.14 6.32 11.36
C GLU A 129 -1.46 6.91 10.85
N VAL A 130 -2.52 6.69 11.62
CA VAL A 130 -3.89 7.11 11.31
C VAL A 130 -4.31 8.31 12.16
N GLY A 131 -5.26 9.11 11.67
CA GLY A 131 -5.83 10.24 12.43
C GLY A 131 -4.97 11.51 12.42
N LEU A 132 -3.92 11.54 11.60
CA LEU A 132 -3.12 12.73 11.36
C LEU A 132 -3.87 13.71 10.42
N PRO A 133 -3.61 15.02 10.53
CA PRO A 133 -4.14 15.99 9.58
C PRO A 133 -3.62 15.70 8.16
N ALA A 134 -4.40 16.08 7.16
CA ALA A 134 -3.99 15.93 5.77
C ALA A 134 -2.65 16.66 5.51
N PRO A 135 -1.72 16.07 4.72
CA PRO A 135 -0.39 16.63 4.51
C PRO A 135 -0.37 17.77 3.48
N PHE A 136 -1.54 18.26 3.07
CA PHE A 136 -1.69 19.32 2.07
C PHE A 136 -2.74 20.34 2.53
N SER A 137 -2.52 21.58 2.15
CA SER A 137 -3.36 22.74 2.47
C SER A 137 -4.42 23.02 1.41
N SER A 138 -4.28 22.45 0.21
CA SER A 138 -5.18 22.72 -0.92
C SER A 138 -5.36 21.51 -1.84
N PHE A 139 -6.46 21.50 -2.60
CA PHE A 139 -6.68 20.49 -3.65
C PHE A 139 -5.57 20.49 -4.71
N CYS A 140 -5.04 21.66 -5.05
CA CYS A 140 -3.94 21.80 -6.01
C CYS A 140 -2.69 21.08 -5.50
N GLU A 141 -2.31 21.30 -4.25
CA GLU A 141 -1.18 20.64 -3.58
C GLU A 141 -1.40 19.13 -3.44
N ARG A 142 -2.63 18.70 -3.14
CA ARG A 142 -3.01 17.29 -3.14
C ARG A 142 -2.73 16.64 -4.49
N GLU A 143 -3.32 17.14 -5.57
CA GLU A 143 -3.17 16.56 -6.91
C GLU A 143 -1.71 16.55 -7.38
N LYS A 144 -0.96 17.57 -7.01
CA LYS A 144 0.46 17.73 -7.32
C LYS A 144 1.37 16.69 -6.66
N GLY A 145 1.08 16.31 -5.42
CA GLY A 145 1.84 15.27 -4.71
C GLY A 145 1.38 13.85 -5.00
N MET A 146 0.28 13.65 -5.74
CA MET A 146 -0.25 12.33 -6.07
C MET A 146 0.65 11.54 -7.01
N VAL A 147 1.08 10.37 -6.56
CA VAL A 147 1.94 9.45 -7.30
C VAL A 147 1.09 8.30 -7.84
N ARG A 148 0.85 8.32 -9.16
CA ARG A 148 0.00 7.32 -9.83
C ARG A 148 0.74 6.09 -10.36
N ALA A 149 2.08 6.15 -10.43
CA ALA A 149 2.96 5.08 -10.93
C ALA A 149 2.48 4.44 -12.25
N LEU A 150 1.95 5.25 -13.18
CA LEU A 150 1.28 4.80 -14.41
C LEU A 150 2.24 4.07 -15.38
N THR A 151 3.45 4.60 -15.56
CA THR A 151 4.38 4.15 -16.61
C THR A 151 5.64 3.51 -16.02
N PHE A 152 6.15 4.01 -14.89
CA PHE A 152 7.32 3.49 -14.21
C PHE A 152 6.97 3.04 -12.79
N PRO A 153 7.58 1.96 -12.27
CA PRO A 153 7.36 1.45 -10.91
C PRO A 153 8.07 2.32 -9.85
N SER A 154 8.14 3.64 -10.07
CA SER A 154 8.75 4.58 -9.14
C SER A 154 7.65 5.19 -8.29
N PHE A 155 7.87 5.19 -6.97
CA PHE A 155 7.06 5.94 -6.01
C PHE A 155 7.83 7.13 -5.41
N LYS A 156 8.89 7.57 -6.10
CA LYS A 156 9.79 8.66 -5.68
C LYS A 156 9.29 10.05 -6.05
N GLU A 157 8.43 10.16 -7.07
CA GLU A 157 8.02 11.45 -7.64
C GLU A 157 6.65 11.85 -7.10
N GLY A 158 6.64 12.79 -6.17
CA GLY A 158 5.56 13.74 -5.93
C GLY A 158 6.17 15.10 -5.59
N TYR A 159 5.37 16.15 -5.73
CA TYR A 159 5.73 17.57 -5.76
C TYR A 159 7.02 18.01 -5.04
#